data_AF-A0A842LR27-F1
#
_entry.id   AF-A0A842LR27-F1
#
_cell.length_a   1.000
_cell.length_b   1.000
_cell.length_c   1.000
_cell.angle_alpha   90.00
_cell.angle_beta   90.00
_cell.angle_gamma   90.00
#
_symmetry.space_group_name_H-M   'P 1'
#
loop_
_entity.id
_entity.type
_entity.pdbx_description
1 polymer ?
#
loop_
_entity_poly.entity_id
_entity_poly.type
_entity_poly.pdbx_seq_one_letter_code
_entity_poly.pdbx_strand_id
1 'polypeptide(L)' 'DETAGICVRSGHHCAIPAMKHLALHETGGTVRASIHYYNTSEEIQLLGETLEEIAGMG' A
#
# COMPACT_ATOMS: atom_id res chain seq x y z
N ASP A 1 -4.76 5.40 8.26
CA ASP A 1 -3.62 5.34 9.18
C ASP A 1 -3.95 4.75 10.54
N GLU A 2 -5.05 5.10 11.20
CA GLU A 2 -5.30 4.57 12.57
C GLU A 2 -6.21 3.34 12.67
N THR A 3 -6.91 2.95 11.60
CA THR A 3 -8.05 2.02 11.72
C THR A 3 -7.68 0.54 11.83
N ALA A 4 -6.55 0.10 11.28
CA ALA A 4 -6.17 -1.33 11.21
C ALA A 4 -4.77 -1.64 11.78
N GLY A 5 -4.03 -0.64 12.27
CA GLY A 5 -2.67 -0.83 12.79
C GLY A 5 -1.62 -1.18 11.71
N ILE A 6 -1.87 -0.85 10.44
CA ILE A 6 -1.00 -1.17 9.31
C ILE A 6 -0.26 0.08 8.83
N CYS A 7 1.08 0.03 8.91
CA CYS A 7 1.93 1.10 8.39
C CYS A 7 2.24 0.91 6.90
N VAL A 8 1.89 1.90 6.09
CA VAL A 8 2.22 1.97 4.66
C VAL A 8 2.81 3.33 4.30
N ARG A 9 3.36 3.47 3.10
CA ARG A 9 3.65 4.80 2.52
C ARG A 9 2.79 5.04 1.29
N SER A 10 2.21 6.23 1.22
CA SER A 10 1.55 6.75 0.03
C SER A 10 2.45 7.76 -0.69
N GLY A 11 2.17 8.00 -1.97
CA GLY A 11 2.79 9.06 -2.75
C GLY A 11 3.66 8.56 -3.90
N HIS A 12 4.59 9.40 -4.33
CA HIS A 12 5.46 9.13 -5.48
C HIS A 12 6.71 8.31 -5.15
N HIS A 13 6.97 8.04 -3.87
CA HIS A 13 8.14 7.27 -3.38
C HIS A 13 9.50 7.79 -3.86
N CYS A 14 9.64 9.11 -4.05
CA CYS A 14 10.80 9.75 -4.69
C CYS A 14 11.11 9.22 -6.11
N ALA A 15 10.14 8.56 -6.75
CA ALA A 15 10.26 7.90 -8.05
C ALA A 15 9.29 8.53 -9.08
N ILE A 16 9.26 9.86 -9.13
CA ILE A 16 8.36 10.66 -9.99
C ILE A 16 8.40 10.22 -11.48
N PRO A 17 9.57 9.92 -12.08
CA PRO A 17 9.61 9.44 -13.46
C PRO A 17 8.84 8.13 -13.68
N ALA A 18 8.93 7.18 -12.76
CA ALA A 18 8.20 5.92 -12.83
C ALA A 18 6.69 6.14 -12.69
N MET A 19 6.27 7.02 -11.77
CA MET A 19 4.85 7.37 -11.59
C MET A 19 4.26 8.03 -12.83
N LYS A 20 5.03 8.87 -13.54
CA LYS A 20 4.61 9.44 -14.83
C LYS A 20 4.50 8.38 -15.92
N HIS A 21 5.47 7.47 -16.00
CA HIS A 21 5.45 6.37 -16.98
C HIS A 21 4.23 5.45 -16.79
N LEU A 22 3.81 5.22 -15.54
CA LEU A 22 2.63 4.41 -15.21
C LEU A 22 1.31 5.20 -15.24
N ALA A 23 1.33 6.49 -15.61
CA ALA A 23 0.16 7.39 -15.58
C ALA A 23 -0.50 7.54 -14.19
N LEU A 24 0.27 7.39 -13.11
CA LEU A 24 -0.19 7.50 -11.71
C LEU A 24 0.21 8.82 -11.05
N HIS A 25 0.99 9.66 -11.73
CA HIS A 25 1.46 10.94 -11.19
C HIS A 25 0.30 11.87 -10.81
N GLU A 26 -0.70 12.01 -11.70
CA GLU A 26 -1.85 12.89 -11.46
C GLU A 26 -2.80 12.36 -10.39
N THR A 27 -2.80 11.05 -10.14
CA THR A 27 -3.59 10.42 -9.07
C THR A 27 -2.87 10.43 -7.72
N GLY A 28 -1.67 11.04 -7.64
CA GLY A 28 -0.88 11.14 -6.41
C GLY A 28 0.03 9.93 -6.13
N GLY A 29 0.22 9.02 -7.10
CA GLY A 29 1.10 7.85 -6.99
C GLY A 29 0.41 6.61 -6.46
N THR A 30 1.10 5.86 -5.60
CA THR A 30 0.63 4.56 -5.08
C THR A 30 0.75 4.46 -3.57
N VAL A 31 0.00 3.52 -2.99
CA VAL A 31 0.28 2.99 -1.66
C VAL A 31 1.27 1.83 -1.80
N ARG A 32 2.27 1.77 -0.91
CA ARG A 32 3.29 0.72 -0.89
C ARG A 32 3.44 0.14 0.51
N ALA A 33 3.10 -1.14 0.65
CA ALA A 33 3.57 -1.99 1.75
C ALA A 33 4.95 -2.56 1.38
N SER A 34 5.91 -2.51 2.30
CA SER A 34 7.28 -3.02 2.10
C SER A 34 7.58 -4.05 3.17
N ILE A 35 8.02 -5.23 2.76
CA ILE A 35 8.24 -6.38 3.65
C ILE A 35 9.74 -6.60 3.92
N HIS A 36 10.05 -7.25 5.05
CA HIS A 36 11.39 -7.65 5.45
C HIS A 36 11.36 -8.96 6.26
N TYR A 37 12.52 -9.48 6.68
CA TYR A 37 12.61 -10.78 7.38
C TYR A 37 11.83 -10.86 8.70
N TYR A 38 11.50 -9.71 9.30
CA TYR A 38 10.79 -9.64 10.57
C TYR A 38 9.27 -9.61 10.41
N ASN A 39 8.76 -9.51 9.18
CA ASN A 39 7.33 -9.57 8.96
C ASN A 39 6.82 -11.01 9.07
N THR A 40 5.58 -11.16 9.55
CA THR A 40 4.94 -12.47 9.71
C THR A 40 3.83 -12.71 8.69
N SER A 41 3.47 -13.96 8.46
CA SER A 41 2.37 -14.33 7.56
C SER A 41 1.03 -13.73 8.02
N GLU A 42 0.82 -13.63 9.33
CA GLU A 42 -0.37 -13.05 9.94
C GLU A 42 -0.47 -11.55 9.64
N GLU A 43 0.65 -10.81 9.63
CA GLU A 43 0.66 -9.40 9.23
C GLU A 43 0.30 -9.21 7.75
N ILE A 44 0.75 -10.13 6.89
CA ILE A 44 0.41 -10.11 5.45
C ILE A 44 -1.06 -10.42 5.25
N GLN A 45 -1.60 -11.37 6.01
CA GLN A 45 -3.02 -11.70 5.97
C GLN A 45 -3.89 -10.54 6.44
N LEU A 46 -3.52 -9.89 7.55
CA LEU A 46 -4.21 -8.69 8.03
C LEU A 46 -4.21 -7.57 6.98
N LEU A 47 -3.10 -7.36 6.27
CA LEU A 47 -3.03 -6.43 5.14
C LEU A 47 -4.01 -6.81 4.02
N GLY A 48 -4.07 -8.08 3.64
CA GLY A 48 -4.96 -8.58 2.59
C GLY A 48 -6.44 -8.40 2.94
N GLU A 49 -6.85 -8.86 4.11
CA GLU A 49 -8.23 -8.76 4.59
C GLU A 49 -8.70 -7.30 4.68
N THR A 50 -7.84 -6.41 5.19
CA THR A 50 -8.13 -4.97 5.25
C THR A 50 -8.30 -4.37 3.84
N LEU A 51 -7.51 -4.80 2.86
CA LEU A 51 -7.63 -4.32 1.47
C LEU A 51 -8.93 -4.81 0.81
N GLU A 52 -9.35 -6.05 1.06
CA GLU A 52 -10.61 -6.60 0.55
C GLU A 52 -11.82 -5.84 1.11
N GLU A 53 -11.81 -5.50 2.40
CA GLU A 53 -12.84 -4.67 3.03
C GLU A 53 -12.91 -3.28 2.38
N ILE A 54 -11.76 -2.61 2.22
CA ILE A 54 -11.69 -1.28 1.58
C ILE A 54 -12.16 -1.32 0.12
N ALA A 55 -11.85 -2.40 -0.60
CA ALA A 55 -12.27 -2.59 -1.98
C ALA A 55 -13.76 -2.92 -2.13
N GLY A 56 -14.49 -3.15 -1.03
CA GLY A 56 -15.88 -3.59 -1.05
C GLY A 56 -16.05 -5.02 -1.58
N MET A 57 -15.02 -5.85 -1.38
CA MET A 57 -14.99 -7.26 -1.80
C MET A 57 -15.25 -8.25 -0.65
N GLY A 58 -15.48 -7.74 0.57
CA GLY A 58 -15.87 -8.51 1.76
C GLY A 58 -17.36 -8.72 1.92
#